data_AF-A0A7Y9EN14-F1
#
_entry.id   AF-A0A7Y9EN14-F1
#
_cell.length_a   1.000
_cell.length_b   1.000
_cell.length_c   1.000
_cell.angle_alpha   90.00
_cell.angle_beta   90.00
_cell.angle_gamma   90.00
#
_symmetry.space_group_name_H-M   'P 1'
#
loop_
_entity.id
_entity.type
_entity.pdbx_description
1 polymer ?
#
loop_
_entity_poly.entity_id
_entity_poly.type
_entity_poly.pdbx_seq_one_letter_code
_entity_poly.pdbx_strand_id
1 'polypeptide(L)'
;MTEHPAGVEPYERGMEAKRGGDLAEAERLLRQAFEAGHPGGAHELGHIAAERGDDGEALAWWRRAAEAGLPESAFEVGYGAERAGDLEAAERWYRRSAEGGFSGGTLNLGILLENRGDVEEAMGFFRRAWDLGSDKAAFNLGRLYDDDGKGDLDAAETWYTRAAERGNGGAAFNLGFVRQDKGDPAGSLQAWRQAADLGHPKAAYCLGAHFEQAGDQDTAIGWFRRSVQEAGAEQAARRLGDLYRRRGDEPRARFWTEFPNGLSGYSPEFTMFASAGSAAAIQRQNLLNEAVGEVHIAFDVDARTLTAGGRTFHGMTFLGSFSHLSDTWLWAWANPHFGESVPAVAPLAAVREHGERHAVPELAAGRLDLSGFPEPHQAATTMAIAAAALLGGGGVQSCRVNDGKGSFYFHVDDPALPKPEFDPLSATRLMMTAAEVFPTEQRRVVSGYLAHHGCRIRESEEVVEGISPQGGQVTVAFTPDGLIKATSAGRATAG
;
A
#
# COMPACT_ATOMS: atom_id res chain seq x y z
N MET A 1 -26.66 5.60 49.34
CA MET A 1 -26.23 4.45 48.54
C MET A 1 -27.08 4.46 47.29
N THR A 2 -26.53 4.90 46.17
CA THR A 2 -27.17 4.74 44.86
C THR A 2 -27.20 3.24 44.56
N GLU A 3 -28.38 2.63 44.61
CA GLU A 3 -28.56 1.23 44.21
C GLU A 3 -28.15 1.10 42.74
N HIS A 4 -27.09 0.34 42.46
CA HIS A 4 -26.80 -0.07 41.10
C HIS A 4 -27.91 -1.01 40.62
N PRO A 5 -28.42 -0.87 39.37
CA PRO A 5 -29.38 -1.81 38.83
C PRO A 5 -28.82 -3.23 38.90
N ALA A 6 -29.63 -4.20 39.37
CA ALA A 6 -29.18 -5.55 39.72
C ALA A 6 -28.45 -6.31 38.59
N GLY A 7 -28.61 -5.90 37.33
CA GLY A 7 -27.94 -6.50 36.18
C GLY A 7 -26.62 -5.86 35.75
N VAL A 8 -26.17 -4.75 36.35
CA VAL A 8 -24.92 -4.06 35.93
C VAL A 8 -23.67 -4.84 36.33
N GLU A 9 -23.56 -5.26 37.58
CA GLU A 9 -22.41 -6.04 38.07
C GLU A 9 -22.18 -7.34 37.28
N PRO A 10 -23.20 -8.20 37.06
CA PRO A 10 -23.00 -9.39 36.23
C PRO A 10 -22.68 -9.04 34.76
N TYR A 11 -23.17 -7.91 34.22
CA TYR A 11 -22.82 -7.48 32.87
C TYR A 11 -21.34 -7.11 32.77
N GLU A 12 -20.83 -6.27 33.67
CA GLU A 12 -19.43 -5.83 33.69
C GLU A 12 -18.46 -7.03 33.82
N ARG A 13 -18.73 -7.93 34.77
CA ARG A 13 -17.94 -9.15 34.94
C ARG A 13 -18.03 -10.08 33.73
N GLY A 14 -19.19 -10.16 33.08
CA GLY A 14 -19.37 -10.91 31.84
C GLY A 14 -18.50 -10.36 30.70
N MET A 15 -18.44 -9.04 30.56
CA MET A 15 -17.58 -8.38 29.57
C MET A 15 -16.08 -8.55 29.87
N GLU A 16 -15.69 -8.57 31.15
CA GLU A 16 -14.32 -8.90 31.55
C GLU A 16 -13.95 -10.33 31.19
N ALA A 17 -14.81 -11.31 31.49
CA ALA A 17 -14.60 -12.70 31.11
C ALA A 17 -14.49 -12.86 29.58
N LYS A 18 -15.34 -12.17 28.81
CA LYS A 18 -15.29 -12.13 27.34
C LYS A 18 -13.93 -11.60 26.85
N ARG A 19 -13.46 -10.48 27.38
CA ARG A 19 -12.12 -9.92 27.06
C ARG A 19 -10.97 -10.85 27.46
N GLY A 20 -11.14 -11.61 28.55
CA GLY A 20 -10.19 -12.61 29.02
C GLY A 20 -10.21 -13.94 28.27
N GLY A 21 -11.16 -14.15 27.35
CA GLY A 21 -11.32 -15.38 26.57
C GLY A 21 -12.08 -16.51 27.29
N ASP A 22 -12.60 -16.28 28.49
CA ASP A 22 -13.46 -17.24 29.19
C ASP A 22 -14.92 -17.05 28.76
N LEU A 23 -15.24 -17.57 27.56
CA LEU A 23 -16.57 -17.42 26.98
C LEU A 23 -17.66 -18.13 27.79
N ALA A 24 -17.33 -19.22 28.48
CA ALA A 24 -18.32 -19.96 29.28
C ALA A 24 -18.77 -19.15 30.50
N GLU A 25 -17.82 -18.53 31.20
CA GLU A 25 -18.14 -17.64 32.31
C GLU A 25 -18.81 -16.35 31.82
N ALA A 26 -18.36 -15.80 30.68
CA ALA A 26 -18.98 -14.63 30.05
C ALA A 26 -20.47 -14.88 29.77
N GLU A 27 -20.81 -15.98 29.10
CA GLU A 27 -22.20 -16.31 28.77
C GLU A 27 -23.08 -16.47 30.02
N ARG A 28 -22.57 -17.14 31.05
CA ARG A 28 -23.29 -17.34 32.30
C ARG A 28 -23.63 -16.00 32.96
N LEU A 29 -22.65 -15.11 33.05
CA LEU A 29 -22.79 -13.79 33.66
C LEU A 29 -23.67 -12.85 32.82
N LEU A 30 -23.52 -12.84 31.49
CA LEU A 30 -24.34 -12.05 30.58
C LEU A 30 -25.81 -12.51 30.58
N ARG A 31 -26.07 -13.81 30.72
CA ARG A 31 -27.43 -14.33 30.92
C ARG A 31 -28.02 -13.85 32.24
N GLN A 32 -27.26 -13.95 33.32
CA GLN A 32 -27.67 -13.44 34.63
C GLN A 32 -27.97 -11.93 34.59
N ALA A 33 -27.15 -11.16 33.87
CA ALA A 33 -27.38 -9.73 33.66
C ALA A 33 -28.70 -9.45 32.94
N PHE A 34 -28.98 -10.20 31.87
CA PHE A 34 -30.22 -10.06 31.13
C PHE A 34 -31.45 -10.44 31.97
N GLU A 35 -31.38 -11.55 32.70
CA GLU A 35 -32.45 -11.99 33.62
C GLU A 35 -32.69 -10.97 34.74
N ALA A 36 -31.66 -10.25 35.16
CA ALA A 36 -31.74 -9.14 36.11
C ALA A 36 -32.18 -7.80 35.46
N GLY A 37 -32.58 -7.81 34.18
CA GLY A 37 -33.16 -6.68 33.47
C GLY A 37 -32.17 -5.81 32.68
N HIS A 38 -30.90 -6.22 32.54
CA HIS A 38 -29.92 -5.48 31.74
C HIS A 38 -29.90 -5.98 30.28
N PRO A 39 -30.50 -5.26 29.31
CA PRO A 39 -30.69 -5.77 27.94
C PRO A 39 -29.37 -6.01 27.20
N GLY A 40 -28.29 -5.34 27.59
CA GLY A 40 -26.95 -5.56 27.05
C GLY A 40 -26.44 -7.00 27.25
N GLY A 41 -26.92 -7.72 28.27
CA GLY A 41 -26.56 -9.13 28.48
C GLY A 41 -26.96 -10.00 27.30
N ALA A 42 -28.21 -9.87 26.83
CA ALA A 42 -28.69 -10.60 25.66
C ALA A 42 -28.04 -10.10 24.37
N HIS A 43 -27.71 -8.81 24.25
CA HIS A 43 -27.00 -8.30 23.08
C HIS A 43 -25.64 -8.97 22.87
N GLU A 44 -24.85 -9.07 23.94
CA GLU A 44 -23.53 -9.68 23.91
C GLU A 44 -23.57 -11.19 23.72
N LEU A 45 -24.59 -11.87 24.26
CA LEU A 45 -24.85 -13.28 23.96
C LEU A 45 -25.12 -13.50 22.46
N GLY A 46 -25.81 -12.55 21.81
CA GLY A 46 -26.01 -12.56 20.37
C GLY A 46 -24.69 -12.51 19.60
N HIS A 47 -23.78 -11.61 19.99
CA HIS A 47 -22.43 -11.53 19.40
C HIS A 47 -21.61 -12.81 19.60
N ILE A 48 -21.62 -13.39 20.81
CA ILE A 48 -20.88 -14.64 21.09
C ILE A 48 -21.44 -15.81 20.26
N ALA A 49 -22.76 -15.87 20.04
CA ALA A 49 -23.36 -16.87 19.15
C ALA A 49 -22.96 -16.65 17.68
N ALA A 50 -22.97 -15.40 17.20
CA ALA A 50 -22.55 -15.05 15.85
C ALA A 50 -21.06 -15.37 15.59
N GLU A 51 -20.18 -15.09 16.56
CA GLU A 51 -18.75 -15.45 16.51
C GLU A 51 -18.52 -16.97 16.39
N ARG A 52 -19.47 -17.79 16.88
CA ARG A 52 -19.46 -19.26 16.72
C ARG A 52 -20.11 -19.74 15.42
N GLY A 53 -20.70 -18.83 14.63
CA GLY A 53 -21.44 -19.15 13.41
C GLY A 53 -22.86 -19.65 13.64
N ASP A 54 -23.43 -19.46 14.84
CA ASP A 54 -24.85 -19.76 15.12
C ASP A 54 -25.72 -18.51 14.93
N ASP A 55 -26.01 -18.19 13.67
CA ASP A 55 -26.84 -17.03 13.29
C ASP A 55 -28.26 -17.10 13.87
N GLY A 56 -28.78 -18.32 14.09
CA GLY A 56 -30.12 -18.55 14.61
C GLY A 56 -30.22 -18.20 16.09
N GLU A 57 -29.25 -18.68 16.88
CA GLU A 57 -29.14 -18.31 18.30
C GLU A 57 -28.81 -16.82 18.45
N ALA A 58 -27.94 -16.26 17.61
CA ALA A 58 -27.60 -14.84 17.62
C ALA A 58 -28.84 -13.95 17.44
N LEU A 59 -29.64 -14.21 16.41
CA LEU A 59 -30.89 -13.50 16.15
C LEU A 59 -31.91 -13.66 17.27
N ALA A 60 -31.98 -14.85 17.91
CA ALA A 60 -32.87 -15.06 19.04
C ALA A 60 -32.49 -14.18 20.24
N TRP A 61 -31.20 -14.08 20.55
CA TRP A 61 -30.70 -13.22 21.64
C TRP A 61 -30.85 -11.74 21.33
N TRP A 62 -30.50 -11.29 20.12
CA TRP A 62 -30.74 -9.91 19.70
C TRP A 62 -32.22 -9.56 19.73
N ARG A 63 -33.12 -10.44 19.30
CA ARG A 63 -34.57 -10.20 19.41
C ARG A 63 -35.00 -9.95 20.85
N ARG A 64 -34.52 -10.74 21.81
CA ARG A 64 -34.83 -10.56 23.24
C ARG A 64 -34.31 -9.23 23.78
N ALA A 65 -33.09 -8.83 23.40
CA ALA A 65 -32.52 -7.54 23.77
C ALA A 65 -33.28 -6.37 23.14
N ALA A 66 -33.67 -6.49 21.87
CA ALA A 66 -34.46 -5.51 21.13
C ALA A 66 -35.86 -5.32 21.75
N GLU A 67 -36.51 -6.43 22.12
CA GLU A 67 -37.78 -6.45 22.84
C GLU A 67 -37.69 -5.76 24.20
N ALA A 68 -36.55 -5.90 24.89
CA ALA A 68 -36.21 -5.19 26.11
C ALA A 68 -35.79 -3.72 25.89
N GLY A 69 -35.87 -3.22 24.65
CA GLY A 69 -35.69 -1.81 24.33
C GLY A 69 -34.28 -1.41 23.87
N LEU A 70 -33.38 -2.36 23.62
CA LEU A 70 -32.03 -2.04 23.15
C LEU A 70 -32.02 -1.71 21.64
N PRO A 71 -31.69 -0.46 21.27
CA PRO A 71 -31.77 0.00 19.87
C PRO A 71 -30.78 -0.71 18.92
N GLU A 72 -29.57 -1.02 19.40
CA GLU A 72 -28.52 -1.74 18.67
C GLU A 72 -29.01 -3.14 18.27
N SER A 73 -29.63 -3.87 19.20
CA SER A 73 -30.19 -5.18 18.90
C SER A 73 -31.41 -5.11 17.98
N ALA A 74 -32.21 -4.04 18.06
CA ALA A 74 -33.30 -3.85 17.10
C ALA A 74 -32.75 -3.68 15.68
N PHE A 75 -31.60 -3.01 15.51
CA PHE A 75 -30.91 -2.95 14.23
C PHE A 75 -30.46 -4.34 13.74
N GLU A 76 -29.83 -5.16 14.59
CA GLU A 76 -29.36 -6.50 14.20
C GLU A 76 -30.52 -7.40 13.74
N VAL A 77 -31.67 -7.34 14.42
CA VAL A 77 -32.86 -8.09 14.03
C VAL A 77 -33.44 -7.57 12.71
N GLY A 78 -33.44 -6.24 12.51
CA GLY A 78 -33.86 -5.63 11.25
C GLY A 78 -32.96 -6.05 10.08
N TYR A 79 -31.65 -6.08 10.31
CA TYR A 79 -30.65 -6.52 9.35
C TYR A 79 -30.82 -8.00 8.99
N GLY A 80 -31.05 -8.86 9.98
CA GLY A 80 -31.37 -10.27 9.73
C GLY A 80 -32.63 -10.47 8.91
N ALA A 81 -33.69 -9.69 9.18
CA ALA A 81 -34.94 -9.74 8.42
C ALA A 81 -34.75 -9.28 6.97
N GLU A 82 -33.99 -8.21 6.75
CA GLU A 82 -33.65 -7.71 5.42
C GLU A 82 -32.89 -8.75 4.59
N ARG A 83 -31.88 -9.42 5.19
CA ARG A 83 -31.15 -10.52 4.54
C ARG A 83 -32.03 -11.71 4.19
N ALA A 84 -33.10 -11.94 4.96
CA ALA A 84 -34.11 -12.97 4.68
C ALA A 84 -35.16 -12.53 3.65
N GLY A 85 -35.11 -11.28 3.17
CA GLY A 85 -36.07 -10.71 2.22
C GLY A 85 -37.37 -10.20 2.85
N ASP A 86 -37.50 -10.23 4.18
CA ASP A 86 -38.68 -9.70 4.89
C ASP A 86 -38.49 -8.20 5.18
N LEU A 87 -38.69 -7.39 4.14
CA LEU A 87 -38.51 -5.93 4.21
C LEU A 87 -39.50 -5.25 5.16
N GLU A 88 -40.70 -5.80 5.33
CA GLU A 88 -41.68 -5.26 6.28
C GLU A 88 -41.23 -5.48 7.73
N ALA A 89 -40.69 -6.67 8.05
CA ALA A 89 -40.11 -6.90 9.36
C ALA A 89 -38.84 -6.06 9.57
N ALA A 90 -38.00 -5.94 8.54
CA ALA A 90 -36.81 -5.10 8.60
C ALA A 90 -37.17 -3.64 8.95
N GLU A 91 -38.14 -3.06 8.23
CA GLU A 91 -38.61 -1.70 8.49
C GLU A 91 -39.14 -1.53 9.91
N ARG A 92 -39.97 -2.46 10.41
CA ARG A 92 -40.48 -2.39 11.79
C ARG A 92 -39.36 -2.34 12.82
N TRP A 93 -38.33 -3.18 12.66
CA TRP A 93 -37.21 -3.24 13.58
C TRP A 93 -36.26 -2.04 13.43
N TYR A 94 -36.01 -1.57 12.21
CA TYR A 94 -35.24 -0.37 11.97
C TYR A 94 -35.94 0.89 12.51
N ARG A 95 -37.26 1.01 12.40
CA ARG A 95 -38.03 2.09 13.05
C ARG A 95 -37.84 2.06 14.57
N ARG A 96 -37.94 0.89 15.21
CA ARG A 96 -37.70 0.74 16.65
C ARG A 96 -36.26 1.12 17.04
N SER A 97 -35.27 0.74 16.23
CA SER A 97 -33.88 1.12 16.43
C SER A 97 -33.66 2.64 16.29
N ALA A 98 -34.28 3.25 15.27
CA ALA A 98 -34.21 4.68 15.02
C ALA A 98 -34.89 5.49 16.13
N GLU A 99 -36.07 5.07 16.60
CA GLU A 99 -36.77 5.63 17.76
C GLU A 99 -35.91 5.62 19.01
N GLY A 100 -35.15 4.53 19.21
CA GLY A 100 -34.17 4.37 20.26
C GLY A 100 -32.90 5.22 20.12
N GLY A 101 -32.74 5.95 19.02
CA GLY A 101 -31.60 6.84 18.79
C GLY A 101 -30.34 6.15 18.27
N PHE A 102 -30.44 4.92 17.75
CA PHE A 102 -29.28 4.28 17.13
C PHE A 102 -29.07 4.76 15.69
N SER A 103 -27.88 5.26 15.40
CA SER A 103 -27.54 5.84 14.10
C SER A 103 -27.57 4.80 12.97
N GLY A 104 -27.11 3.55 13.23
CA GLY A 104 -27.12 2.46 12.25
C GLY A 104 -28.54 2.06 11.80
N GLY A 105 -29.46 1.90 12.75
CA GLY A 105 -30.88 1.64 12.47
C GLY A 105 -31.57 2.78 11.76
N THR A 106 -31.27 4.02 12.15
CA THR A 106 -31.78 5.23 11.49
C THR A 106 -31.29 5.33 10.05
N LEU A 107 -30.01 5.05 9.79
CA LEU A 107 -29.43 5.04 8.44
C LEU A 107 -30.07 3.96 7.56
N ASN A 108 -30.15 2.71 8.04
CA ASN A 108 -30.69 1.61 7.24
C ASN A 108 -32.18 1.76 6.97
N LEU A 109 -32.94 2.37 7.89
CA LEU A 109 -34.32 2.75 7.61
C LEU A 109 -34.40 3.74 6.44
N GLY A 110 -33.55 4.76 6.42
CA GLY A 110 -33.47 5.71 5.30
C GLY A 110 -33.17 5.01 3.97
N ILE A 111 -32.21 4.08 3.95
CA ILE A 111 -31.87 3.29 2.75
C ILE A 111 -33.06 2.44 2.29
N LEU A 112 -33.75 1.76 3.21
CA LEU A 112 -34.91 0.92 2.88
C LEU A 112 -36.05 1.75 2.27
N LEU A 113 -36.34 2.92 2.86
CA LEU A 113 -37.35 3.85 2.37
C LEU A 113 -36.99 4.42 0.98
N GLU A 114 -35.73 4.79 0.79
CA GLU A 114 -35.22 5.26 -0.50
C GLU A 114 -35.39 4.19 -1.58
N ASN A 115 -34.99 2.95 -1.30
CA ASN A 115 -35.13 1.83 -2.24
C ASN A 115 -36.58 1.54 -2.63
N ARG A 116 -37.54 1.89 -1.76
CA ARG A 116 -38.99 1.80 -2.03
C ARG A 116 -39.54 3.01 -2.81
N GLY A 117 -38.76 4.09 -2.93
CA GLY A 117 -39.15 5.34 -3.60
C GLY A 117 -39.66 6.43 -2.66
N ASP A 118 -39.64 6.22 -1.34
CA ASP A 118 -40.10 7.19 -0.33
C ASP A 118 -38.98 8.20 0.00
N VAL A 119 -38.49 8.91 -1.02
CA VAL A 119 -37.25 9.73 -0.96
C VAL A 119 -37.31 10.81 0.11
N GLU A 120 -38.41 11.54 0.24
CA GLU A 120 -38.53 12.61 1.26
C GLU A 120 -38.49 12.07 2.69
N GLU A 121 -39.13 10.92 2.95
CA GLU A 121 -39.07 10.27 4.25
C GLU A 121 -37.65 9.76 4.53
N ALA A 122 -37.00 9.15 3.53
CA ALA A 122 -35.61 8.72 3.61
C ALA A 122 -34.66 9.87 3.95
N MET A 123 -34.80 11.03 3.30
CA MET A 123 -34.01 12.23 3.61
C MET A 123 -34.22 12.70 5.05
N GLY A 124 -35.45 12.60 5.57
CA GLY A 124 -35.75 12.85 6.98
C GLY A 124 -34.93 11.95 7.91
N PHE A 125 -34.89 10.64 7.63
CA PHE A 125 -34.10 9.68 8.40
C PHE A 125 -32.59 9.87 8.22
N PHE A 126 -32.10 10.20 7.03
CA PHE A 126 -30.68 10.50 6.85
C PHE A 126 -30.23 11.73 7.64
N ARG A 127 -31.03 12.80 7.69
CA ARG A 127 -30.71 13.97 8.54
C ARG A 127 -30.60 13.57 10.01
N ARG A 128 -31.56 12.78 10.50
CA ARG A 128 -31.53 12.24 11.87
C ARG A 128 -30.32 11.35 12.11
N ALA A 129 -29.97 10.47 11.17
CA ALA A 129 -28.81 9.58 11.29
C ALA A 129 -27.50 10.38 11.34
N TRP A 130 -27.38 11.47 10.57
CA TRP A 130 -26.26 12.40 10.63
C TRP A 130 -26.13 13.07 12.01
N ASP A 131 -27.24 13.56 12.57
CA ASP A 131 -27.28 14.18 13.90
C ASP A 131 -26.89 13.17 15.00
N LEU A 132 -27.18 11.88 14.79
CA LEU A 132 -26.75 10.77 15.64
C LEU A 132 -25.31 10.30 15.37
N GLY A 133 -24.57 10.96 14.47
CA GLY A 133 -23.14 10.71 14.23
C GLY A 133 -22.81 9.84 13.01
N SER A 134 -23.79 9.38 12.23
CA SER A 134 -23.52 8.59 11.01
C SER A 134 -23.04 9.48 9.86
N ASP A 135 -21.74 9.43 9.56
CA ASP A 135 -21.10 10.13 8.44
C ASP A 135 -21.62 9.67 7.05
N LYS A 136 -21.94 8.39 6.90
CA LYS A 136 -22.56 7.80 5.70
C LYS A 136 -23.88 8.47 5.33
N ALA A 137 -24.60 9.02 6.31
CA ALA A 137 -25.88 9.66 6.07
C ALA A 137 -25.74 10.98 5.30
N ALA A 138 -24.70 11.78 5.59
CA ALA A 138 -24.41 12.99 4.83
C ALA A 138 -24.03 12.68 3.37
N PHE A 139 -23.30 11.58 3.12
CA PHE A 139 -23.03 11.14 1.75
C PHE A 139 -24.32 10.82 0.99
N ASN A 140 -25.25 10.06 1.60
CA ASN A 140 -26.53 9.73 0.97
C ASN A 140 -27.39 10.97 0.72
N LEU A 141 -27.42 11.93 1.64
CA LEU A 141 -28.10 13.21 1.43
C LEU A 141 -27.47 13.99 0.27
N GLY A 142 -26.15 14.06 0.20
CA GLY A 142 -25.44 14.70 -0.91
C GLY A 142 -25.86 14.11 -2.25
N ARG A 143 -25.89 12.78 -2.35
CA ARG A 143 -26.33 12.07 -3.57
C ARG A 143 -27.78 12.33 -3.94
N LEU A 144 -28.69 12.35 -2.98
CA LEU A 144 -30.10 12.63 -3.24
C LEU A 144 -30.35 14.07 -3.70
N TYR A 145 -29.61 15.03 -3.15
CA TYR A 145 -29.70 16.42 -3.58
C TYR A 145 -29.03 16.68 -4.93
N ASP A 146 -27.96 15.95 -5.26
CA ASP A 146 -27.24 16.07 -6.53
C ASP A 146 -28.11 15.64 -7.72
N ASP A 147 -28.80 14.49 -7.60
CA ASP A 147 -29.67 13.91 -8.65
C ASP A 147 -29.00 13.91 -10.04
N ASP A 148 -27.81 13.33 -10.13
CA ASP A 148 -26.96 13.30 -11.33
C ASP A 148 -26.74 14.70 -11.94
N GLY A 149 -26.47 15.71 -11.11
CA GLY A 149 -26.21 17.09 -11.52
C GLY A 149 -27.46 17.91 -11.83
N LYS A 150 -28.67 17.40 -11.58
CA LYS A 150 -29.95 18.07 -11.93
C LYS A 150 -30.72 18.61 -10.72
N GLY A 151 -30.34 18.21 -9.52
CA GLY A 151 -31.02 18.58 -8.28
C GLY A 151 -30.54 19.90 -7.70
N ASP A 152 -30.64 20.03 -6.38
CA ASP A 152 -30.18 21.18 -5.61
C ASP A 152 -28.68 21.04 -5.30
N LEU A 153 -27.85 21.57 -6.21
CA LEU A 153 -26.40 21.51 -6.11
C LEU A 153 -25.83 22.28 -4.90
N ASP A 154 -26.54 23.27 -4.35
CA ASP A 154 -26.14 23.97 -3.12
C ASP A 154 -26.30 23.05 -1.90
N ALA A 155 -27.43 22.35 -1.83
CA ALA A 155 -27.66 21.34 -0.80
C ALA A 155 -26.72 20.14 -0.95
N ALA A 156 -26.49 19.66 -2.18
CA ALA A 156 -25.55 18.59 -2.47
C ALA A 156 -24.13 18.95 -2.02
N GLU A 157 -23.64 20.14 -2.38
CA GLU A 157 -22.34 20.63 -1.96
C GLU A 157 -22.22 20.67 -0.43
N THR A 158 -23.25 21.16 0.27
CA THR A 158 -23.27 21.24 1.72
C THR A 158 -23.11 19.86 2.37
N TRP A 159 -23.86 18.87 1.89
CA TRP A 159 -23.84 17.53 2.48
C TRP A 159 -22.60 16.73 2.12
N TYR A 160 -22.12 16.82 0.87
CA TYR A 160 -20.86 16.20 0.50
C TYR A 160 -19.66 16.81 1.23
N THR A 161 -19.64 18.14 1.43
CA THR A 161 -18.58 18.80 2.23
C THR A 161 -18.54 18.25 3.65
N ARG A 162 -19.69 18.15 4.32
CA ARG A 162 -19.79 17.57 5.68
C ARG A 162 -19.28 16.13 5.76
N ALA A 163 -19.61 15.31 4.78
CA ALA A 163 -19.12 13.93 4.73
C ALA A 163 -17.61 13.87 4.45
N ALA A 164 -17.10 14.70 3.55
CA ALA A 164 -15.67 14.81 3.22
C ALA A 164 -14.83 15.26 4.42
N GLU A 165 -15.32 16.22 5.22
CA GLU A 165 -14.69 16.68 6.47
C GLU A 165 -14.56 15.57 7.52
N ARG A 166 -15.42 14.54 7.46
CA ARG A 166 -15.33 13.32 8.29
C ARG A 166 -14.50 12.20 7.65
N GLY A 167 -13.77 12.48 6.57
CA GLY A 167 -12.87 11.53 5.92
C GLY A 167 -13.53 10.66 4.85
N ASN A 168 -14.75 10.97 4.41
CA ASN A 168 -15.38 10.22 3.32
C ASN A 168 -14.81 10.62 1.95
N GLY A 169 -13.88 9.82 1.42
CA GLY A 169 -13.26 10.05 0.11
C GLY A 169 -14.23 9.99 -1.07
N GLY A 170 -15.32 9.22 -0.98
CA GLY A 170 -16.37 9.19 -1.99
C GLY A 170 -17.19 10.49 -2.03
N ALA A 171 -17.45 11.09 -0.86
CA ALA A 171 -18.10 12.39 -0.77
C ALA A 171 -17.21 13.50 -1.36
N ALA A 172 -15.92 13.51 -1.01
CA ALA A 172 -14.96 14.46 -1.59
C ALA A 172 -14.87 14.31 -3.12
N PHE A 173 -14.96 13.08 -3.63
CA PHE A 173 -14.95 12.82 -5.07
C PHE A 173 -16.18 13.40 -5.77
N ASN A 174 -17.38 13.16 -5.24
CA ASN A 174 -18.63 13.69 -5.80
C ASN A 174 -18.74 15.22 -5.64
N LEU A 175 -18.24 15.76 -4.53
CA LEU A 175 -18.11 17.21 -4.31
C LEU A 175 -17.34 17.89 -5.46
N GLY A 176 -16.32 17.21 -6.00
CA GLY A 176 -15.58 17.72 -7.14
C GLY A 176 -16.43 17.87 -8.41
N PHE A 177 -17.35 16.94 -8.68
CA PHE A 177 -18.30 17.07 -9.79
C PHE A 177 -19.34 18.15 -9.52
N VAL A 178 -19.94 18.16 -8.33
CA VAL A 178 -20.92 19.19 -7.96
C VAL A 178 -20.34 20.60 -8.13
N ARG A 179 -19.11 20.84 -7.67
CA ARG A 179 -18.44 22.13 -7.85
C ARG A 179 -18.13 22.44 -9.31
N GLN A 180 -17.77 21.43 -10.10
CA GLN A 180 -17.58 21.60 -11.53
C GLN A 180 -18.88 22.03 -12.24
N ASP A 181 -20.00 21.37 -11.94
CA ASP A 181 -21.31 21.68 -12.52
C ASP A 181 -21.83 23.07 -12.09
N LYS A 182 -21.44 23.52 -10.89
CA LYS A 182 -21.65 24.90 -10.42
C LYS A 182 -20.72 25.93 -11.03
N GLY A 183 -19.77 25.53 -11.89
CA GLY A 183 -18.81 26.43 -12.52
C GLY A 183 -17.66 26.87 -11.59
N ASP A 184 -17.34 26.09 -10.55
CA ASP A 184 -16.17 26.27 -9.68
C ASP A 184 -15.09 25.21 -9.95
N PRO A 185 -14.28 25.37 -11.02
CA PRO A 185 -13.21 24.44 -11.35
C PRO A 185 -12.09 24.41 -10.29
N ALA A 186 -11.85 25.51 -9.58
CA ALA A 186 -10.82 25.56 -8.55
C ALA A 186 -11.21 24.73 -7.33
N GLY A 187 -12.44 24.88 -6.85
CA GLY A 187 -12.98 24.07 -5.76
C GLY A 187 -13.19 22.61 -6.15
N SER A 188 -13.47 22.32 -7.42
CA SER A 188 -13.51 20.95 -7.96
C SER A 188 -12.16 20.25 -7.80
N LEU A 189 -11.08 20.89 -8.23
CA LEU A 189 -9.72 20.36 -8.07
C LEU A 189 -9.32 20.17 -6.61
N GLN A 190 -9.73 21.06 -5.72
CA GLN A 190 -9.49 20.91 -4.28
C GLN A 190 -10.20 19.67 -3.73
N ALA A 191 -11.48 19.47 -4.10
CA ALA A 191 -12.27 18.33 -3.65
C ALA A 191 -11.72 17.01 -4.19
N TRP A 192 -11.33 16.93 -5.47
CA TRP A 192 -10.69 15.73 -6.01
C TRP A 192 -9.30 15.45 -5.41
N ARG A 193 -8.52 16.48 -5.06
CA ARG A 193 -7.25 16.28 -4.32
C ARG A 193 -7.51 15.68 -2.95
N GLN A 194 -8.45 16.24 -2.20
CA GLN A 194 -8.88 15.68 -0.91
C GLN A 194 -9.36 14.23 -1.07
N ALA A 195 -10.13 13.93 -2.11
CA ALA A 195 -10.58 12.57 -2.39
C ALA A 195 -9.41 11.61 -2.66
N ALA A 196 -8.39 12.04 -3.41
CA ALA A 196 -7.19 11.24 -3.66
C ALA A 196 -6.40 11.00 -2.37
N ASP A 197 -6.26 12.01 -1.52
CA ASP A 197 -5.57 11.90 -0.23
C ASP A 197 -6.33 11.02 0.78
N LEU A 198 -7.66 10.93 0.64
CA LEU A 198 -8.52 9.99 1.35
C LEU A 198 -8.57 8.59 0.69
N GLY A 199 -7.75 8.34 -0.35
CA GLY A 199 -7.63 7.03 -1.00
C GLY A 199 -8.77 6.68 -1.96
N HIS A 200 -9.53 7.66 -2.47
CA HIS A 200 -10.57 7.38 -3.45
C HIS A 200 -9.96 6.93 -4.81
N PRO A 201 -10.28 5.72 -5.31
CA PRO A 201 -9.53 5.07 -6.39
C PRO A 201 -9.62 5.77 -7.75
N LYS A 202 -10.62 6.63 -7.96
CA LYS A 202 -10.82 7.36 -9.22
C LYS A 202 -10.36 8.81 -9.18
N ALA A 203 -10.04 9.35 -8.00
CA ALA A 203 -9.80 10.78 -7.84
C ALA A 203 -8.53 11.24 -8.56
N ALA A 204 -7.44 10.48 -8.43
CA ALA A 204 -6.19 10.74 -9.13
C ALA A 204 -6.38 10.70 -10.67
N TYR A 205 -7.22 9.80 -11.20
CA TYR A 205 -7.54 9.80 -12.64
C TYR A 205 -8.23 11.10 -13.08
N CYS A 206 -9.23 11.56 -12.34
CA CYS A 206 -9.95 12.80 -12.67
C CYS A 206 -9.03 14.03 -12.67
N LEU A 207 -8.12 14.11 -11.71
CA LEU A 207 -7.10 15.16 -11.68
C LEU A 207 -6.18 15.06 -12.91
N GLY A 208 -5.69 13.86 -13.23
CA GLY A 208 -4.87 13.63 -14.43
C GLY A 208 -5.56 14.06 -15.71
N ALA A 209 -6.82 13.66 -15.89
CA ALA A 209 -7.63 14.01 -17.07
C ALA A 209 -7.88 15.52 -17.17
N HIS A 210 -8.14 16.20 -16.04
CA HIS A 210 -8.30 17.65 -16.03
C HIS A 210 -7.03 18.37 -16.49
N PHE A 211 -5.87 18.03 -15.92
CA PHE A 211 -4.61 18.66 -16.30
C PHE A 211 -4.21 18.33 -17.75
N GLU A 212 -4.51 17.12 -18.23
CA GLU A 212 -4.30 16.76 -19.63
C GLU A 212 -5.13 17.64 -20.56
N GLN A 213 -6.42 17.86 -20.25
CA GLN A 213 -7.31 18.74 -21.02
C GLN A 213 -6.85 20.21 -20.99
N ALA A 214 -6.31 20.67 -19.86
CA ALA A 214 -5.73 22.00 -19.72
C ALA A 214 -4.38 22.17 -20.43
N GLY A 215 -3.80 21.08 -20.96
CA GLY A 215 -2.49 21.07 -21.62
C GLY A 215 -1.30 20.97 -20.66
N ASP A 216 -1.53 20.88 -19.35
CA ASP A 216 -0.50 20.65 -18.34
C ASP A 216 -0.18 19.14 -18.24
N GLN A 217 0.61 18.68 -19.21
CA GLN A 217 0.97 17.28 -19.33
C GLN A 217 1.83 16.78 -18.15
N ASP A 218 2.68 17.62 -17.56
CA ASP A 218 3.57 17.17 -16.48
C ASP A 218 2.78 16.87 -15.20
N THR A 219 1.86 17.76 -14.84
CA THR A 219 0.96 17.51 -13.71
C THR A 219 0.02 16.33 -14.00
N ALA A 220 -0.48 16.21 -15.24
CA ALA A 220 -1.30 15.08 -15.64
C ALA A 220 -0.59 13.72 -15.48
N ILE A 221 0.67 13.64 -15.91
CA ILE A 221 1.52 12.45 -15.75
C ILE A 221 1.63 12.08 -14.27
N GLY A 222 1.91 13.04 -13.38
CA GLY A 222 2.02 12.78 -11.95
C GLY A 222 0.76 12.12 -11.37
N TRP A 223 -0.42 12.65 -11.71
CA TRP A 223 -1.70 12.11 -11.24
C TRP A 223 -2.07 10.78 -11.88
N PHE A 224 -1.79 10.57 -13.17
CA PHE A 224 -2.01 9.27 -13.78
C PHE A 224 -1.08 8.20 -13.21
N ARG A 225 0.19 8.52 -12.92
CA ARG A 225 1.12 7.58 -12.26
C ARG A 225 0.56 7.14 -10.91
N ARG A 226 0.15 8.10 -10.07
CA ARG A 226 -0.51 7.84 -8.78
C ARG A 226 -1.75 6.94 -8.94
N SER A 227 -2.61 7.24 -9.91
CA SER A 227 -3.81 6.44 -10.22
C SER A 227 -3.49 4.98 -10.58
N VAL A 228 -2.45 4.74 -11.38
CA VAL A 228 -1.99 3.39 -11.71
C VAL A 228 -1.44 2.68 -10.47
N GLN A 229 -0.59 3.35 -9.69
CA GLN A 229 0.13 2.75 -8.56
C GLN A 229 -0.78 2.44 -7.36
N GLU A 230 -1.76 3.31 -7.07
CA GLU A 230 -2.65 3.16 -5.92
C GLU A 230 -3.89 2.30 -6.23
N ALA A 231 -4.42 2.38 -7.46
CA ALA A 231 -5.70 1.77 -7.82
C ALA A 231 -5.63 0.77 -8.99
N GLY A 232 -4.45 0.55 -9.59
CA GLY A 232 -4.33 -0.33 -10.76
C GLY A 232 -5.09 0.18 -11.99
N ALA A 233 -5.30 1.50 -12.10
CA ALA A 233 -6.18 2.07 -13.11
C ALA A 233 -5.62 1.92 -14.54
N GLU A 234 -6.05 0.88 -15.26
CA GLU A 234 -5.62 0.60 -16.64
C GLU A 234 -5.84 1.78 -17.61
N GLN A 235 -6.90 2.56 -17.40
CA GLN A 235 -7.17 3.73 -18.22
C GLN A 235 -6.11 4.82 -18.04
N ALA A 236 -5.61 5.01 -16.81
CA ALA A 236 -4.51 5.92 -16.52
C ALA A 236 -3.20 5.43 -17.15
N ALA A 237 -2.94 4.12 -17.09
CA ALA A 237 -1.78 3.48 -17.73
C ALA A 237 -1.75 3.72 -19.25
N ARG A 238 -2.89 3.52 -19.93
CA ARG A 238 -3.01 3.83 -21.38
C ARG A 238 -2.74 5.31 -21.67
N ARG A 239 -3.30 6.23 -20.85
CA ARG A 239 -3.06 7.68 -21.00
C ARG A 239 -1.59 8.05 -20.82
N LEU A 240 -0.89 7.46 -19.85
CA LEU A 240 0.55 7.62 -19.69
C LEU A 240 1.32 7.14 -20.92
N GLY A 241 0.99 5.95 -21.44
CA GLY A 241 1.56 5.42 -22.68
C GLY A 241 1.44 6.40 -23.84
N ASP A 242 0.26 6.96 -24.05
CA ASP A 242 0.01 7.94 -25.11
C ASP A 242 0.75 9.27 -24.89
N LEU A 243 0.79 9.77 -23.65
CA LEU A 243 1.51 10.99 -23.29
C LEU A 243 3.01 10.87 -23.55
N TYR A 244 3.63 9.76 -23.13
CA TYR A 244 5.05 9.52 -23.38
C TYR A 244 5.37 9.32 -24.85
N ARG A 245 4.51 8.61 -25.60
CA ARG A 245 4.69 8.44 -27.05
C ARG A 245 4.65 9.78 -27.79
N ARG A 246 3.74 10.68 -27.41
CA ARG A 246 3.71 12.05 -27.96
C ARG A 246 4.97 12.85 -27.67
N ARG A 247 5.67 12.54 -26.57
CA ARG A 247 6.96 13.13 -26.20
C ARG A 247 8.17 12.44 -26.86
N GLY A 248 7.95 11.38 -27.64
CA GLY A 248 9.01 10.59 -28.25
C GLY A 248 9.72 9.64 -27.28
N ASP A 249 9.13 9.39 -26.10
CA ASP A 249 9.70 8.53 -25.07
C ASP A 249 9.07 7.14 -25.10
N GLU A 250 9.47 6.35 -26.09
CA GLU A 250 8.96 4.99 -26.27
C GLU A 250 9.25 4.05 -25.09
N PRO A 251 10.43 4.10 -24.43
CA PRO A 251 10.69 3.28 -23.24
C PRO A 251 9.71 3.53 -22.10
N ARG A 252 9.43 4.80 -21.73
CA ARG A 252 8.43 5.11 -20.70
C ARG A 252 7.02 4.76 -21.16
N ALA A 253 6.71 4.99 -22.44
CA ALA A 253 5.40 4.66 -23.00
C ALA A 253 5.08 3.16 -22.87
N ARG A 254 6.03 2.30 -23.24
CA ARG A 254 5.91 0.85 -23.11
C ARG A 254 5.75 0.44 -21.65
N PHE A 255 6.65 0.90 -20.77
CA PHE A 255 6.63 0.57 -19.35
C PHE A 255 5.26 0.83 -18.71
N TRP A 256 4.72 2.04 -18.89
CA TRP A 256 3.44 2.40 -18.28
C TRP A 256 2.24 1.71 -18.93
N THR A 257 2.33 1.32 -20.21
CA THR A 257 1.27 0.55 -20.87
C THR A 257 1.20 -0.89 -20.32
N GLU A 258 2.36 -1.48 -20.03
CA GLU A 258 2.48 -2.85 -19.49
C GLU A 258 2.21 -2.94 -17.99
N PHE A 259 2.47 -1.86 -17.24
CA PHE A 259 2.45 -1.84 -15.77
C PHE A 259 1.28 -2.58 -15.11
N PRO A 260 0.00 -2.43 -15.54
CA PRO A 260 -1.12 -3.12 -14.90
C PRO A 260 -1.17 -4.64 -15.16
N ASN A 261 -0.49 -5.12 -16.21
CA ASN A 261 -0.65 -6.47 -16.77
C ASN A 261 0.65 -7.31 -16.74
N GLY A 262 1.69 -6.84 -16.06
CA GLY A 262 3.00 -7.50 -16.00
C GLY A 262 4.08 -6.74 -16.75
N LEU A 263 5.16 -6.44 -16.04
CA LEU A 263 6.31 -5.72 -16.59
C LEU A 263 7.21 -6.66 -17.39
N SER A 264 7.65 -6.21 -18.57
CA SER A 264 8.68 -6.91 -19.37
C SER A 264 10.09 -6.35 -19.20
N GLY A 265 10.22 -5.24 -18.48
CA GLY A 265 11.47 -4.53 -18.26
C GLY A 265 11.31 -3.45 -17.20
N TYR A 266 12.44 -2.91 -16.75
CA TYR A 266 12.45 -1.81 -15.79
C TYR A 266 12.09 -0.48 -16.45
N SER A 267 11.59 0.43 -15.63
CA SER A 267 11.43 1.83 -15.97
C SER A 267 12.79 2.46 -16.30
N PRO A 268 12.82 3.48 -17.16
CA PRO A 268 14.04 4.27 -17.37
C PRO A 268 14.58 4.87 -16.07
N GLU A 269 13.70 5.30 -15.16
CA GLU A 269 14.06 5.84 -13.85
C GLU A 269 14.81 4.81 -13.00
N PHE A 270 14.28 3.59 -12.87
CA PHE A 270 14.96 2.51 -12.15
C PHE A 270 16.28 2.13 -12.82
N THR A 271 16.30 2.02 -14.14
CA THR A 271 17.48 1.66 -14.92
C THR A 271 18.63 2.65 -14.70
N MET A 272 18.34 3.95 -14.74
CA MET A 272 19.34 5.00 -14.46
C MET A 272 19.84 4.95 -13.02
N PHE A 273 18.94 4.73 -12.05
CA PHE A 273 19.28 4.67 -10.63
C PHE A 273 20.14 3.43 -10.32
N ALA A 274 19.68 2.24 -10.70
CA ALA A 274 20.26 0.98 -10.30
C ALA A 274 21.62 0.72 -10.99
N SER A 275 21.77 1.13 -12.26
CA SER A 275 23.00 0.91 -13.01
C SER A 275 24.22 1.61 -12.40
N ALA A 276 24.08 2.84 -11.88
CA ALA A 276 25.20 3.57 -11.28
C ALA A 276 25.82 2.87 -10.06
N GLY A 277 25.00 2.20 -9.23
CA GLY A 277 25.46 1.48 -8.04
C GLY A 277 25.73 -0.02 -8.27
N SER A 278 25.32 -0.56 -9.42
CA SER A 278 25.24 -2.00 -9.68
C SER A 278 26.55 -2.76 -9.44
N ALA A 279 27.68 -2.34 -10.01
CA ALA A 279 28.96 -3.03 -9.85
C ALA A 279 29.46 -3.03 -8.40
N ALA A 280 29.22 -1.94 -7.65
CA ALA A 280 29.52 -1.87 -6.23
C ALA A 280 28.61 -2.82 -5.44
N ALA A 281 27.33 -2.85 -5.78
CA ALA A 281 26.37 -3.76 -5.16
C ALA A 281 26.73 -5.23 -5.40
N ILE A 282 27.19 -5.61 -6.61
CA ILE A 282 27.72 -6.95 -6.91
C ILE A 282 28.95 -7.26 -6.04
N GLN A 283 29.88 -6.32 -5.91
CA GLN A 283 31.05 -6.50 -5.04
C GLN A 283 30.64 -6.81 -3.60
N ARG A 284 29.71 -6.03 -3.06
CA ARG A 284 29.18 -6.22 -1.70
C ARG A 284 28.40 -7.52 -1.56
N GLN A 285 27.63 -7.90 -2.57
CA GLN A 285 26.92 -9.19 -2.60
C GLN A 285 27.89 -10.37 -2.53
N ASN A 286 29.00 -10.32 -3.27
CA ASN A 286 30.02 -11.38 -3.24
C ASN A 286 30.64 -11.51 -1.84
N LEU A 287 30.99 -10.38 -1.20
CA LEU A 287 31.52 -10.37 0.16
C LEU A 287 30.53 -10.93 1.19
N LEU A 288 29.24 -10.61 1.05
CA LEU A 288 28.18 -11.17 1.90
C LEU A 288 28.08 -12.69 1.71
N ASN A 289 28.05 -13.15 0.47
CA ASN A 289 27.96 -14.59 0.15
C ASN A 289 29.15 -15.36 0.75
N GLU A 290 30.36 -14.80 0.69
CA GLU A 290 31.56 -15.38 1.32
C GLU A 290 31.47 -15.39 2.85
N ALA A 291 30.90 -14.34 3.46
CA ALA A 291 30.82 -14.21 4.91
C ALA A 291 29.73 -15.10 5.54
N VAL A 292 28.60 -15.27 4.86
CA VAL A 292 27.42 -16.02 5.32
C VAL A 292 27.51 -17.51 4.94
N GLY A 293 27.92 -17.80 3.69
CA GLY A 293 27.96 -19.15 3.13
C GLY A 293 26.59 -19.77 2.81
N GLU A 294 26.59 -21.00 2.28
CA GLU A 294 25.37 -21.79 2.02
C GLU A 294 24.98 -22.62 3.25
N VAL A 295 24.26 -22.01 4.18
CA VAL A 295 23.81 -22.65 5.44
C VAL A 295 22.36 -22.31 5.71
N HIS A 296 21.72 -23.09 6.59
CA HIS A 296 20.37 -22.77 7.06
C HIS A 296 20.36 -21.41 7.76
N ILE A 297 19.37 -20.59 7.42
CA ILE A 297 19.25 -19.21 7.90
C ILE A 297 18.05 -19.13 8.84
N ALA A 298 18.28 -18.60 10.03
CA ALA A 298 17.23 -18.13 10.93
C ALA A 298 17.21 -16.60 10.92
N PHE A 299 16.04 -15.99 11.03
CA PHE A 299 15.91 -14.54 11.09
C PHE A 299 14.95 -14.14 12.22
N ASP A 300 15.19 -12.96 12.77
CA ASP A 300 14.34 -12.32 13.78
C ASP A 300 14.05 -10.89 13.30
N VAL A 301 12.79 -10.65 12.94
CA VAL A 301 12.33 -9.37 12.39
C VAL A 301 12.20 -8.28 13.45
N ASP A 302 12.09 -8.65 14.72
CA ASP A 302 11.99 -7.72 15.84
C ASP A 302 13.38 -7.31 16.32
N ALA A 303 14.28 -8.29 16.48
CA ALA A 303 15.67 -8.04 16.85
C ALA A 303 16.53 -7.51 15.68
N ARG A 304 16.01 -7.56 14.44
CA ARG A 304 16.73 -7.22 13.21
C ARG A 304 18.02 -8.02 13.04
N THR A 305 17.92 -9.33 13.23
CA THR A 305 19.07 -10.23 13.13
C THR A 305 18.86 -11.37 12.15
N LEU A 306 19.96 -11.77 11.50
CA LEU A 306 20.05 -12.94 10.65
C LEU A 306 21.14 -13.86 11.21
N THR A 307 20.80 -15.11 11.49
CA THR A 307 21.74 -16.12 12.00
C THR A 307 21.99 -17.19 10.95
N ALA A 308 23.27 -17.40 10.62
CA ALA A 308 23.72 -18.37 9.63
C ALA A 308 25.05 -18.98 10.08
N GLY A 309 25.18 -20.30 10.01
CA GLY A 309 26.43 -21.00 10.36
C GLY A 309 26.90 -20.74 11.81
N GLY A 310 25.98 -20.49 12.74
CA GLY A 310 26.30 -20.16 14.14
C GLY A 310 26.78 -18.73 14.39
N ARG A 311 26.81 -17.88 13.34
CA ARG A 311 27.09 -16.44 13.44
C ARG A 311 25.78 -15.67 13.35
N THR A 312 25.66 -14.61 14.14
CA THR A 312 24.54 -13.67 14.08
C THR A 312 25.02 -12.37 13.50
N PHE A 313 24.34 -11.92 12.45
CA PHE A 313 24.49 -10.64 11.79
C PHE A 313 23.33 -9.74 12.20
N HIS A 314 23.60 -8.47 12.44
CA HIS A 314 22.69 -7.42 12.87
C HIS A 314 22.39 -6.47 11.70
N GLY A 315 21.53 -5.47 11.96
CA GLY A 315 21.18 -4.46 10.95
C GLY A 315 20.31 -5.02 9.83
N MET A 316 19.67 -6.17 10.03
CA MET A 316 18.82 -6.79 9.03
C MET A 316 17.63 -5.88 8.68
N THR A 317 17.35 -5.76 7.39
CA THR A 317 16.14 -5.16 6.86
C THR A 317 15.40 -6.20 6.02
N PHE A 318 14.15 -6.49 6.36
CA PHE A 318 13.31 -7.38 5.56
C PHE A 318 12.78 -6.61 4.36
N LEU A 319 13.31 -6.88 3.16
CA LEU A 319 13.00 -6.13 1.95
C LEU A 319 11.62 -6.48 1.40
N GLY A 320 11.33 -7.77 1.31
CA GLY A 320 10.09 -8.25 0.71
C GLY A 320 10.17 -9.69 0.27
N SER A 321 9.21 -10.07 -0.57
CA SER A 321 9.02 -11.43 -1.01
C SER A 321 8.73 -11.54 -2.50
N PHE A 322 9.22 -12.62 -3.10
CA PHE A 322 8.89 -13.00 -4.47
C PHE A 322 8.09 -14.31 -4.47
N SER A 323 6.99 -14.35 -5.22
CA SER A 323 6.18 -15.55 -5.43
C SER A 323 6.61 -16.26 -6.71
N HIS A 324 7.04 -17.51 -6.61
CA HIS A 324 7.38 -18.36 -7.77
C HIS A 324 6.14 -18.97 -8.44
N LEU A 325 4.94 -18.74 -7.88
CA LEU A 325 3.68 -19.21 -8.47
C LEU A 325 3.04 -18.19 -9.39
N SER A 326 3.25 -16.91 -9.09
CA SER A 326 2.59 -15.79 -9.77
C SER A 326 3.59 -14.78 -10.33
N ASP A 327 4.89 -15.06 -10.23
CA ASP A 327 5.98 -14.19 -10.68
C ASP A 327 5.85 -12.74 -10.21
N THR A 328 5.38 -12.57 -8.98
CA THR A 328 5.10 -11.24 -8.40
C THR A 328 6.04 -10.93 -7.25
N TRP A 329 6.49 -9.70 -7.22
CA TRP A 329 7.17 -9.10 -6.08
C TRP A 329 6.19 -8.37 -5.16
N LEU A 330 6.39 -8.50 -3.85
CA LEU A 330 5.69 -7.77 -2.81
C LEU A 330 6.70 -7.21 -1.82
N TRP A 331 6.78 -5.88 -1.72
CA TRP A 331 7.60 -5.23 -0.70
C TRP A 331 7.06 -5.48 0.69
N ALA A 332 7.94 -5.55 1.69
CA ALA A 332 7.52 -5.88 3.05
C ALA A 332 6.52 -4.87 3.63
N TRP A 333 6.69 -3.57 3.36
CA TRP A 333 5.74 -2.52 3.81
C TRP A 333 4.34 -2.66 3.22
N ALA A 334 4.19 -3.35 2.09
CA ALA A 334 2.93 -3.56 1.41
C ALA A 334 2.27 -4.88 1.81
N ASN A 335 2.91 -5.68 2.67
CA ASN A 335 2.35 -6.92 3.17
C ASN A 335 1.44 -6.63 4.37
N PRO A 336 0.13 -6.99 4.34
CA PRO A 336 -0.80 -6.72 5.44
C PRO A 336 -0.37 -7.32 6.79
N HIS A 337 0.49 -8.34 6.79
CA HIS A 337 0.98 -9.00 8.00
C HIS A 337 2.24 -8.33 8.57
N PHE A 338 2.91 -7.47 7.80
CA PHE A 338 4.14 -6.78 8.20
C PHE A 338 3.95 -5.27 8.01
N GLY A 339 3.72 -4.55 9.10
CA GLY A 339 3.61 -3.09 9.08
C GLY A 339 4.96 -2.39 9.25
N GLU A 340 4.99 -1.08 9.02
CA GLU A 340 6.16 -0.22 9.30
C GLU A 340 6.58 -0.24 10.78
N SER A 341 5.68 -0.64 11.68
CA SER A 341 5.98 -0.85 13.09
C SER A 341 6.92 -2.03 13.35
N VAL A 342 7.09 -2.95 12.39
CA VAL A 342 8.04 -4.06 12.50
C VAL A 342 9.46 -3.51 12.35
N PRO A 343 10.36 -3.70 13.34
CA PRO A 343 11.69 -3.11 13.33
C PRO A 343 12.51 -3.39 12.06
N ALA A 344 12.45 -4.62 11.52
CA ALA A 344 13.15 -4.97 10.29
C ALA A 344 12.53 -4.37 9.01
N VAL A 345 11.31 -3.84 9.06
CA VAL A 345 10.65 -3.21 7.89
C VAL A 345 10.88 -1.70 7.90
N ALA A 346 10.96 -1.07 9.08
CA ALA A 346 11.10 0.38 9.22
C ALA A 346 12.17 1.05 8.31
N PRO A 347 13.38 0.48 8.12
CA PRO A 347 14.38 1.09 7.22
C PRO A 347 13.94 1.21 5.75
N LEU A 348 13.01 0.37 5.28
CA LEU A 348 12.50 0.44 3.92
C LEU A 348 11.76 1.74 3.60
N ALA A 349 11.33 2.51 4.60
CA ALA A 349 10.77 3.84 4.37
C ALA A 349 11.70 4.71 3.51
N ALA A 350 13.02 4.59 3.67
CA ALA A 350 14.00 5.31 2.85
C ALA A 350 13.99 4.86 1.37
N VAL A 351 13.74 3.57 1.11
CA VAL A 351 13.61 3.03 -0.26
C VAL A 351 12.33 3.55 -0.90
N ARG A 352 11.21 3.50 -0.18
CA ARG A 352 9.92 4.00 -0.68
C ARG A 352 9.96 5.50 -0.93
N GLU A 353 10.49 6.29 0.02
CA GLU A 353 10.64 7.74 -0.12
C GLU A 353 11.53 8.09 -1.31
N HIS A 354 12.62 7.34 -1.55
CA HIS A 354 13.43 7.50 -2.75
C HIS A 354 12.61 7.23 -4.02
N GLY A 355 11.84 6.14 -4.03
CA GLY A 355 10.94 5.79 -5.13
C GLY A 355 9.93 6.89 -5.44
N GLU A 356 9.30 7.46 -4.43
CA GLU A 356 8.32 8.55 -4.57
C GLU A 356 9.00 9.84 -5.06
N ARG A 357 10.10 10.26 -4.40
CA ARG A 357 10.81 11.50 -4.69
C ARG A 357 11.41 11.53 -6.10
N HIS A 358 11.92 10.39 -6.57
CA HIS A 358 12.55 10.26 -7.87
C HIS A 358 11.66 9.61 -8.92
N ALA A 359 10.38 9.35 -8.56
CA ALA A 359 9.38 8.72 -9.40
C ALA A 359 9.85 7.41 -10.04
N VAL A 360 10.46 6.54 -9.23
CA VAL A 360 10.90 5.18 -9.58
C VAL A 360 9.79 4.19 -9.17
N PRO A 361 8.95 3.72 -10.11
CA PRO A 361 7.75 2.96 -9.77
C PRO A 361 8.05 1.64 -9.07
N GLU A 362 9.17 1.00 -9.40
CA GLU A 362 9.61 -0.27 -8.80
C GLU A 362 9.90 -0.18 -7.31
N LEU A 363 10.26 1.01 -6.82
CA LEU A 363 10.57 1.26 -5.41
C LEU A 363 9.40 1.88 -4.65
N ALA A 364 8.41 2.42 -5.35
CA ALA A 364 7.24 3.06 -4.75
C ALA A 364 5.99 2.15 -4.74
N ALA A 365 5.79 1.35 -5.79
CA ALA A 365 4.66 0.45 -5.88
C ALA A 365 4.83 -0.71 -4.88
N GLY A 366 3.79 -1.00 -4.09
CA GLY A 366 3.86 -2.05 -3.07
C GLY A 366 3.97 -3.47 -3.64
N ARG A 367 3.31 -3.72 -4.77
CA ARG A 367 3.28 -5.00 -5.48
C ARG A 367 3.59 -4.78 -6.96
N LEU A 368 4.39 -5.67 -7.53
CA LEU A 368 4.76 -5.64 -8.95
C LEU A 368 4.56 -7.03 -9.55
N ASP A 369 3.99 -7.07 -10.74
CA ASP A 369 3.90 -8.26 -11.57
C ASP A 369 5.12 -8.28 -12.50
N LEU A 370 5.99 -9.28 -12.32
CA LEU A 370 7.23 -9.45 -13.08
C LEU A 370 7.12 -10.60 -14.09
N SER A 371 5.93 -11.16 -14.31
CA SER A 371 5.72 -12.31 -15.21
C SER A 371 6.10 -12.06 -16.67
N GLY A 372 6.19 -10.79 -17.07
CA GLY A 372 6.66 -10.40 -18.41
C GLY A 372 8.18 -10.42 -18.58
N PHE A 373 8.97 -10.50 -17.51
CA PHE A 373 10.42 -10.62 -17.60
C PHE A 373 10.82 -12.03 -18.08
N PRO A 374 11.91 -12.17 -18.86
CA PRO A 374 12.43 -13.49 -19.22
C PRO A 374 12.81 -14.35 -18.01
N GLU A 375 13.35 -13.72 -16.96
CA GLU A 375 13.77 -14.34 -15.70
C GLU A 375 13.20 -13.54 -14.51
N PRO A 376 11.91 -13.73 -14.15
CA PRO A 376 11.22 -12.90 -13.16
C PRO A 376 11.89 -12.89 -11.77
N HIS A 377 12.41 -14.04 -11.33
CA HIS A 377 13.13 -14.15 -10.06
C HIS A 377 14.46 -13.36 -10.07
N GLN A 378 15.16 -13.34 -11.21
CA GLN A 378 16.37 -12.51 -11.36
C GLN A 378 16.02 -11.03 -11.34
N ALA A 379 14.87 -10.66 -11.93
CA ALA A 379 14.38 -9.28 -11.89
C ALA A 379 14.10 -8.82 -10.45
N ALA A 380 13.37 -9.64 -9.69
CA ALA A 380 13.13 -9.42 -8.26
C ALA A 380 14.44 -9.27 -7.45
N THR A 381 15.42 -10.13 -7.72
CA THR A 381 16.73 -10.10 -7.05
C THR A 381 17.48 -8.81 -7.36
N THR A 382 17.44 -8.34 -8.61
CA THR A 382 18.05 -7.07 -9.02
C THR A 382 17.43 -5.88 -8.29
N MET A 383 16.10 -5.85 -8.17
CA MET A 383 15.39 -4.84 -7.38
C MET A 383 15.78 -4.87 -5.91
N ALA A 384 15.85 -6.05 -5.30
CA ALA A 384 16.26 -6.20 -3.91
C ALA A 384 17.68 -5.67 -3.69
N ILE A 385 18.62 -5.99 -4.59
CA ILE A 385 20.02 -5.52 -4.52
C ILE A 385 20.09 -3.99 -4.70
N ALA A 386 19.33 -3.42 -5.64
CA ALA A 386 19.29 -1.98 -5.84
C ALA A 386 18.72 -1.25 -4.62
N ALA A 387 17.67 -1.78 -4.00
CA ALA A 387 17.14 -1.24 -2.74
C ALA A 387 18.13 -1.38 -1.57
N ALA A 388 18.82 -2.51 -1.46
CA ALA A 388 19.87 -2.69 -0.45
C ALA A 388 21.00 -1.67 -0.60
N ALA A 389 21.37 -1.30 -1.84
CA ALA A 389 22.37 -0.26 -2.09
C ALA A 389 21.98 1.11 -1.52
N LEU A 390 20.68 1.45 -1.50
CA LEU A 390 20.17 2.67 -0.82
C LEU A 390 20.29 2.58 0.70
N LEU A 391 20.17 1.37 1.25
CA LEU A 391 20.18 1.11 2.70
C LEU A 391 21.59 0.93 3.28
N GLY A 392 22.64 1.35 2.56
CA GLY A 392 24.03 1.21 3.02
C GLY A 392 24.76 0.04 2.38
N GLY A 393 24.05 -0.87 1.69
CA GLY A 393 24.57 -1.78 0.68
C GLY A 393 25.44 -2.95 1.17
N GLY A 394 25.18 -3.54 2.33
CA GLY A 394 25.87 -4.75 2.80
C GLY A 394 25.43 -6.06 2.12
N GLY A 395 24.67 -5.98 1.02
CA GLY A 395 24.22 -7.13 0.22
C GLY A 395 22.85 -7.66 0.63
N VAL A 396 22.36 -8.64 -0.12
CA VAL A 396 21.04 -9.25 0.07
C VAL A 396 21.16 -10.76 0.26
N GLN A 397 20.60 -11.26 1.34
CA GLN A 397 20.41 -12.69 1.56
C GLN A 397 18.97 -13.06 1.22
N SER A 398 18.77 -14.15 0.50
CA SER A 398 17.44 -14.71 0.26
C SER A 398 17.29 -16.10 0.89
N CYS A 399 16.05 -16.48 1.20
CA CYS A 399 15.70 -17.83 1.63
C CYS A 399 14.40 -18.31 1.00
N ARG A 400 14.31 -19.61 0.72
CA ARG A 400 13.09 -20.24 0.20
C ARG A 400 12.07 -20.40 1.33
N VAL A 401 10.82 -20.10 1.01
CA VAL A 401 9.68 -20.25 1.92
C VAL A 401 8.54 -21.01 1.23
N ASN A 402 7.57 -21.49 2.01
CA ASN A 402 6.39 -22.19 1.51
C ASN A 402 6.74 -23.37 0.57
N ASP A 403 7.61 -24.28 1.02
CA ASP A 403 8.13 -25.40 0.23
C ASP A 403 8.79 -24.97 -1.09
N GLY A 404 9.44 -23.81 -1.06
CA GLY A 404 10.06 -23.22 -2.25
C GLY A 404 9.06 -22.61 -3.22
N LYS A 405 7.83 -22.29 -2.83
CA LYS A 405 6.90 -21.52 -3.67
C LYS A 405 7.13 -20.01 -3.54
N GLY A 406 7.90 -19.57 -2.55
CA GLY A 406 8.29 -18.18 -2.34
C GLY A 406 9.77 -18.02 -2.02
N SER A 407 10.27 -16.80 -2.16
CA SER A 407 11.55 -16.35 -1.62
C SER A 407 11.33 -15.11 -0.74
N PHE A 408 11.95 -15.07 0.44
CA PHE A 408 12.12 -13.83 1.21
C PHE A 408 13.50 -13.24 0.96
N TYR A 409 13.60 -11.91 1.03
CA TYR A 409 14.82 -11.15 0.78
C TYR A 409 15.13 -10.23 1.95
N PHE A 410 16.37 -10.27 2.42
CA PHE A 410 16.86 -9.53 3.56
C PHE A 410 18.12 -8.78 3.19
N HIS A 411 18.14 -7.48 3.38
CA HIS A 411 19.38 -6.70 3.37
C HIS A 411 20.08 -6.87 4.71
N VAL A 412 21.41 -7.03 4.70
CA VAL A 412 22.23 -7.17 5.90
C VAL A 412 23.25 -6.03 5.90
N ASP A 413 23.28 -5.22 6.96
CA ASP A 413 24.24 -4.12 7.14
C ASP A 413 24.98 -4.28 8.48
N ASP A 414 25.67 -5.40 8.61
CA ASP A 414 26.42 -5.71 9.82
C ASP A 414 27.85 -5.13 9.75
N PRO A 415 28.32 -4.39 10.77
CA PRO A 415 29.68 -3.85 10.80
C PRO A 415 30.82 -4.89 10.72
N ALA A 416 30.54 -6.15 11.03
CA ALA A 416 31.48 -7.26 10.90
C ALA A 416 31.60 -7.80 9.47
N LEU A 417 30.78 -7.33 8.53
CA LEU A 417 30.97 -7.65 7.12
C LEU A 417 32.25 -7.00 6.59
N PRO A 418 32.99 -7.69 5.71
CA PRO A 418 34.18 -7.13 5.07
C PRO A 418 33.84 -5.83 4.33
N LYS A 419 34.70 -4.82 4.46
CA LYS A 419 34.56 -3.57 3.70
C LYS A 419 35.09 -3.78 2.27
N PRO A 420 34.35 -3.36 1.23
CA PRO A 420 34.82 -3.48 -0.14
C PRO A 420 36.02 -2.57 -0.37
N GLU A 421 37.12 -3.14 -0.87
CA GLU A 421 38.30 -2.40 -1.32
C GLU A 421 38.34 -2.29 -2.84
N PHE A 422 38.91 -1.21 -3.37
CA PHE A 422 39.09 -1.06 -4.81
C PHE A 422 40.30 -1.87 -5.27
N ASP A 423 40.05 -2.93 -6.04
CA ASP A 423 41.07 -3.68 -6.78
C ASP A 423 40.89 -3.49 -8.29
N PRO A 424 41.85 -2.92 -9.03
CA PRO A 424 41.73 -2.66 -10.47
C PRO A 424 41.39 -3.90 -11.31
N LEU A 425 41.89 -5.09 -10.96
CA LEU A 425 41.64 -6.31 -11.72
C LEU A 425 40.22 -6.85 -11.50
N SER A 426 39.76 -6.83 -10.25
CA SER A 426 38.39 -7.23 -9.91
C SER A 426 37.37 -6.20 -10.40
N ALA A 427 37.74 -4.91 -10.38
CA ALA A 427 36.92 -3.81 -10.88
C ALA A 427 36.48 -4.02 -12.33
N THR A 428 37.38 -4.42 -13.23
CA THR A 428 37.02 -4.64 -14.64
C THR A 428 35.99 -5.75 -14.79
N ARG A 429 36.14 -6.86 -14.05
CA ARG A 429 35.19 -7.98 -14.05
C ARG A 429 33.83 -7.56 -13.50
N LEU A 430 33.80 -6.89 -12.34
CA LEU A 430 32.58 -6.43 -11.70
C LEU A 430 31.79 -5.48 -12.59
N MET A 431 32.47 -4.54 -13.27
CA MET A 431 31.83 -3.61 -14.20
C MET A 431 31.29 -4.33 -15.44
N MET A 432 31.99 -5.34 -15.98
CA MET A 432 31.47 -6.15 -17.09
C MET A 432 30.21 -6.93 -16.68
N THR A 433 30.23 -7.59 -15.52
CA THR A 433 29.05 -8.31 -15.01
C THR A 433 27.87 -7.36 -14.80
N ALA A 434 28.10 -6.18 -14.22
CA ALA A 434 27.06 -5.17 -14.07
C ALA A 434 26.55 -4.61 -15.41
N ALA A 435 27.41 -4.47 -16.40
CA ALA A 435 27.05 -4.04 -17.75
C ALA A 435 26.17 -5.06 -18.48
N GLU A 436 26.27 -6.35 -18.16
CA GLU A 436 25.35 -7.38 -18.66
C GLU A 436 23.94 -7.23 -18.07
N VAL A 437 23.83 -6.83 -16.80
CA VAL A 437 22.54 -6.55 -16.14
C VAL A 437 21.89 -5.27 -16.69
N PHE A 438 22.70 -4.25 -16.99
CA PHE A 438 22.24 -2.96 -17.51
C PHE A 438 22.90 -2.63 -18.87
N PRO A 439 22.50 -3.33 -19.95
CA PRO A 439 23.20 -3.26 -21.23
C PRO A 439 23.11 -1.90 -21.93
N THR A 440 22.11 -1.08 -21.60
CA THR A 440 21.94 0.27 -22.16
C THR A 440 22.64 1.37 -21.35
N GLU A 441 23.18 1.04 -20.17
CA GLU A 441 23.77 2.02 -19.24
C GLU A 441 25.22 1.68 -18.86
N GLN A 442 25.94 0.92 -19.70
CA GLN A 442 27.27 0.40 -19.37
C GLN A 442 28.28 1.49 -18.96
N ARG A 443 28.20 2.67 -19.59
CA ARG A 443 29.04 3.81 -19.22
C ARG A 443 28.73 4.36 -17.83
N ARG A 444 27.44 4.40 -17.46
CA ARG A 444 26.99 4.81 -16.12
C ARG A 444 27.40 3.79 -15.06
N VAL A 445 27.36 2.50 -15.38
CA VAL A 445 27.90 1.43 -14.52
C VAL A 445 29.37 1.70 -14.18
N VAL A 446 30.18 2.02 -15.18
CA VAL A 446 31.62 2.28 -15.02
C VAL A 446 31.87 3.54 -14.20
N SER A 447 31.31 4.68 -14.61
CA SER A 447 31.50 5.95 -13.90
C SER A 447 30.96 5.90 -12.47
N GLY A 448 29.84 5.20 -12.26
CA GLY A 448 29.24 5.01 -10.94
C GLY A 448 30.09 4.16 -10.00
N TYR A 449 30.67 3.05 -10.49
CA TYR A 449 31.59 2.23 -9.70
C TYR A 449 32.86 2.98 -9.29
N LEU A 450 33.45 3.72 -10.23
CA LEU A 450 34.64 4.54 -9.97
C LEU A 450 34.33 5.64 -8.95
N ALA A 451 33.19 6.31 -9.08
CA ALA A 451 32.73 7.33 -8.14
C ALA A 451 32.47 6.75 -6.74
N HIS A 452 31.88 5.55 -6.65
CA HIS A 452 31.65 4.85 -5.39
C HIS A 452 32.93 4.65 -4.57
N HIS A 453 34.03 4.34 -5.26
CA HIS A 453 35.36 4.15 -4.66
C HIS A 453 36.17 5.46 -4.55
N GLY A 454 35.55 6.61 -4.80
CA GLY A 454 36.22 7.92 -4.70
C GLY A 454 37.35 8.12 -5.71
N CYS A 455 37.29 7.44 -6.86
CA CYS A 455 38.29 7.60 -7.90
C CYS A 455 38.21 9.00 -8.52
N ARG A 456 39.36 9.54 -8.92
CA ARG A 456 39.40 10.70 -9.82
C ARG A 456 39.08 10.22 -11.23
N ILE A 457 37.99 10.72 -11.80
CA ILE A 457 37.47 10.28 -13.10
C ILE A 457 37.86 11.29 -14.19
N ARG A 458 38.32 10.78 -15.33
CA ARG A 458 38.45 11.52 -16.59
C ARG A 458 37.61 10.82 -17.64
N GLU A 459 36.79 11.57 -18.34
CA GLU A 459 35.79 11.02 -19.25
C GLU A 459 35.83 11.76 -20.60
N SER A 460 35.89 10.98 -21.68
CA SER A 460 35.74 11.40 -23.09
C SER A 460 34.76 10.46 -23.78
N GLU A 461 34.22 10.81 -24.94
CA GLU A 461 33.25 9.97 -25.65
C GLU A 461 33.70 8.51 -25.81
N GLU A 462 35.00 8.29 -26.05
CA GLU A 462 35.56 6.95 -26.27
C GLU A 462 36.08 6.27 -25.01
N VAL A 463 36.36 6.99 -23.91
CA VAL A 463 37.10 6.44 -22.77
C VAL A 463 36.62 7.00 -21.44
N VAL A 464 36.47 6.13 -20.44
CA VAL A 464 36.40 6.48 -19.02
C VAL A 464 37.64 5.96 -18.31
N GLU A 465 38.38 6.85 -17.69
CA GLU A 465 39.56 6.54 -16.87
C GLU A 465 39.30 6.89 -15.41
N GLY A 466 39.60 5.97 -14.51
CA GLY A 466 39.52 6.17 -13.07
C GLY A 466 40.85 5.87 -12.38
N ILE A 467 41.28 6.79 -11.51
CA ILE A 467 42.44 6.59 -10.63
C ILE A 467 41.97 6.63 -9.18
N SER A 468 42.13 5.52 -8.46
CA SER A 468 41.76 5.40 -7.05
C SER A 468 42.68 6.22 -6.14
N PRO A 469 42.24 6.55 -4.90
CA PRO A 469 43.09 7.22 -3.92
C PRO A 469 44.41 6.49 -3.63
N GLN A 470 44.43 5.16 -3.77
CA GLN A 470 45.61 4.31 -3.57
C GLN A 470 46.48 4.16 -4.83
N GLY A 471 46.15 4.86 -5.93
CA GLY A 471 46.91 4.86 -7.18
C GLY A 471 46.62 3.70 -8.14
N GLY A 472 45.58 2.91 -7.87
CA GLY A 472 45.07 1.92 -8.82
C GLY A 472 44.39 2.61 -10.00
N GLN A 473 44.63 2.15 -11.23
CA GLN A 473 44.11 2.77 -12.44
C GLN A 473 43.29 1.76 -13.23
N VAL A 474 42.13 2.20 -13.72
CA VAL A 474 41.32 1.44 -14.67
C VAL A 474 40.95 2.36 -15.83
N THR A 475 41.07 1.83 -17.04
CA THR A 475 40.64 2.50 -18.27
C THR A 475 39.62 1.61 -18.98
N VAL A 476 38.47 2.18 -19.31
CA VAL A 476 37.42 1.50 -20.05
C VAL A 476 37.17 2.26 -21.35
N ALA A 477 37.36 1.57 -22.48
CA ALA A 477 37.08 2.10 -23.80
C ALA A 477 35.67 1.70 -24.22
N PHE A 478 34.99 2.60 -24.92
CA PHE A 478 33.62 2.45 -25.38
C PHE A 478 33.54 2.50 -26.90
N THR A 479 32.52 1.84 -27.45
CA THR A 479 32.06 2.06 -28.81
C THR A 479 31.25 3.36 -28.91
N PRO A 480 31.00 3.90 -30.12
CA PRO A 480 30.18 5.12 -30.27
C PRO A 480 28.75 5.01 -29.72
N ASP A 481 28.21 3.80 -29.67
CA ASP A 481 26.90 3.46 -29.08
C ASP A 481 26.97 3.19 -27.57
N GLY A 482 28.12 3.42 -26.93
CA GLY A 482 28.27 3.41 -25.47
C GLY A 482 28.47 2.03 -24.85
N LEU A 483 28.78 1.00 -25.65
CA LEU A 483 29.10 -0.34 -25.16
C LEU A 483 30.58 -0.45 -24.81
N ILE A 484 30.89 -1.23 -23.77
CA ILE A 484 32.27 -1.49 -23.36
C ILE A 484 32.97 -2.29 -24.47
N LYS A 485 33.99 -1.67 -25.04
CA LYS A 485 34.85 -2.24 -26.10
C LYS A 485 36.05 -2.97 -25.52
N ALA A 486 36.69 -2.39 -24.50
CA ALA A 486 37.86 -2.96 -23.85
C ALA A 486 38.02 -2.39 -22.44
N THR A 487 38.61 -3.17 -21.55
CA THR A 487 39.01 -2.73 -20.20
C THR A 487 40.49 -3.01 -20.00
N SER A 488 41.18 -2.11 -19.28
CA SER A 488 42.55 -2.31 -18.83
C SER A 488 42.70 -1.85 -17.39
N ALA A 489 43.59 -2.52 -16.67
CA ALA A 489 43.89 -2.26 -15.27
C ALA A 489 45.40 -2.09 -15.09
N GLY A 490 45.79 -1.15 -14.23
CA GLY A 490 47.19 -0.83 -13.97
C GLY A 490 47.40 -0.03 -12.70
N ARG A 491 48.59 0.56 -12.56
CA ARG A 491 48.90 1.57 -11.54
C ARG A 491 49.25 2.87 -12.24
N ALA A 492 48.76 3.98 -11.71
CA ALA A 492 49.11 5.30 -12.22
C ALA A 492 50.63 5.51 -12.02
N THR A 493 51.35 5.85 -13.10
CA THR A 493 52.75 6.26 -12.98
C THR A 493 52.81 7.62 -12.30
N ALA A 494 53.63 7.74 -11.25
CA ALA A 494 53.85 9.01 -10.55
C ALA A 494 54.39 10.03 -11.57
N GLY A 495 53.55 11.00 -11.94
CA GLY A 495 53.86 12.10 -12.84
C GLY A 495 53.85 13.42 -12.10
#